data_AF-A0A661VIL2-F1
#
_entry.id   AF-A0A661VIL2-F1
#
_cell.length_a   1.000
_cell.length_b   1.000
_cell.length_c   1.000
_cell.angle_alpha   90.00
_cell.angle_beta   90.00
_cell.angle_gamma   90.00
#
_symmetry.space_group_name_H-M   'P 1'
#
loop_
_entity.id
_entity.type
_entity.pdbx_description
1 polymer ?
#
loop_
_entity_poly.entity_id
_entity_poly.type
_entity_poly.pdbx_seq_one_letter_code
_entity_poly.pdbx_strand_id
1 'polypeptide(L)'
;MKKRRQVLDLSVFLLAVFAFILTFLTVAWNNAAAECVEEHHGDLIIEANEVLTIADETFCIDGNIIIEANGHLVIRNVTLVTDASSWTSLSVQQGGKLELSNVVLVANHGNGYWINARDSAEVNIQGLSSGHGTAVGVSASPGSYIVIVNSTLSEAGIQEGAVLRIQSSTIQQMDMVFTGPFPILIEGLTPACFDSREFILNPSCKSYLLLKDTHVEAWTVEVAHAGNLTIKNSTLRWVGFSFDKVSGEISGLRPGFYEVWELKGGGALECDLNLQLINSVISEGWLIDFTGLTNITLSDSVIDRVRVYDTYVELGIHNVNLGQLELENGVGQISFAEGEISEGMRFVNAMLTLEGEVSVLPTAHIDDFRYSNIIRTYTVVVRTEDGSPAMGALVELESPGGRHLSARADDNGTTSFTIPFNDSNYSERWTLTVAFRGQTVVQDIGFMSSSPIPVQIPNAYNTTRNGS
;
A
#
# COMPACT_ATOMS: atom_id res chain seq x y z
N MET A 1 14.08 -6.04 -65.56
CA MET A 1 13.91 -5.34 -64.26
C MET A 1 12.46 -5.26 -63.75
N LYS A 2 11.42 -5.12 -64.59
CA LYS A 2 10.01 -5.03 -64.11
C LYS A 2 9.46 -6.28 -63.37
N LYS A 3 9.88 -7.50 -63.75
CA LYS A 3 9.39 -8.76 -63.15
C LYS A 3 9.88 -9.02 -61.72
N ARG A 4 11.02 -8.44 -61.30
CA ARG A 4 11.55 -8.58 -59.92
C ARG A 4 10.86 -7.66 -58.91
N ARG A 5 10.25 -6.54 -59.36
CA ARG A 5 9.50 -5.62 -58.48
C ARG A 5 8.16 -6.22 -58.04
N GLN A 6 7.44 -6.87 -58.97
CA GLN A 6 6.14 -7.50 -58.68
C GLN A 6 6.20 -8.65 -57.65
N VAL A 7 7.32 -9.38 -57.58
CA VAL A 7 7.47 -10.47 -56.61
C VAL A 7 7.73 -9.94 -55.19
N LEU A 8 8.47 -8.84 -55.07
CA LEU A 8 8.77 -8.21 -53.78
C LEU A 8 7.49 -7.61 -53.16
N ASP A 9 6.66 -6.95 -53.98
CA ASP A 9 5.41 -6.33 -53.53
C ASP A 9 4.39 -7.37 -53.04
N LEU A 10 4.34 -8.56 -53.67
CA LEU A 10 3.45 -9.64 -53.26
C LEU A 10 3.86 -10.27 -51.92
N SER A 11 5.17 -10.45 -51.69
CA SER A 11 5.67 -10.99 -50.42
C SER A 11 5.43 -10.04 -49.24
N VAL A 12 5.61 -8.73 -49.42
CA VAL A 12 5.35 -7.74 -48.36
C VAL A 12 3.85 -7.64 -48.08
N PHE A 13 3.01 -7.71 -49.12
CA PHE A 13 1.56 -7.73 -48.96
C PHE A 13 1.07 -8.99 -48.22
N LEU A 14 1.58 -10.19 -48.57
CA LEU A 14 1.25 -11.43 -47.86
C LEU A 14 1.69 -11.39 -46.40
N LEU A 15 2.87 -10.82 -46.10
CA LEU A 15 3.35 -10.68 -44.73
C LEU A 15 2.46 -9.73 -43.92
N ALA A 16 2.03 -8.62 -44.52
CA ALA A 16 1.11 -7.67 -43.90
C ALA A 16 -0.29 -8.26 -43.67
N VAL A 17 -0.82 -9.01 -44.65
CA VAL A 17 -2.10 -9.71 -44.50
C VAL A 17 -2.01 -10.81 -43.45
N PHE A 18 -0.90 -11.55 -43.37
CA PHE A 18 -0.69 -12.57 -42.34
C PHE A 18 -0.59 -11.94 -40.94
N ALA A 19 0.16 -10.85 -40.79
CA ALA A 19 0.22 -10.08 -39.54
C ALA A 19 -1.15 -9.50 -39.15
N PHE A 20 -1.94 -9.03 -40.12
CA PHE A 20 -3.29 -8.52 -39.92
C PHE A 20 -4.27 -9.63 -39.51
N ILE A 21 -4.19 -10.81 -40.13
CA ILE A 21 -5.00 -11.98 -39.76
C ILE A 21 -4.61 -12.48 -38.37
N LEU A 22 -3.32 -12.50 -38.02
CA LEU A 22 -2.85 -12.85 -36.68
C LEU A 22 -3.36 -11.86 -35.62
N THR A 23 -3.34 -10.55 -35.92
CA THR A 23 -3.90 -9.55 -35.00
C THR A 23 -5.43 -9.62 -34.90
N PHE A 24 -6.14 -9.93 -35.99
CA PHE A 24 -7.58 -10.15 -35.93
C PHE A 24 -7.95 -11.44 -35.19
N LEU A 25 -7.16 -12.50 -35.35
CA LEU A 25 -7.36 -13.76 -34.61
C LEU A 25 -7.06 -13.58 -33.13
N THR A 26 -6.00 -12.84 -32.76
CA THR A 26 -5.75 -12.54 -31.34
C THR A 26 -6.83 -11.63 -30.76
N VAL A 27 -7.31 -10.63 -31.48
CA VAL A 27 -8.42 -9.76 -31.01
C VAL A 27 -9.75 -10.51 -30.93
N ALA A 28 -10.05 -11.40 -31.87
CA ALA A 28 -11.27 -12.22 -31.85
C ALA A 28 -11.24 -13.28 -30.75
N TRP A 29 -10.07 -13.88 -30.46
CA TRP A 29 -9.89 -14.74 -29.29
C TRP A 29 -10.01 -13.96 -27.98
N ASN A 30 -9.54 -12.72 -27.94
CA ASN A 30 -9.63 -11.90 -26.74
C ASN A 30 -11.03 -11.33 -26.47
N ASN A 31 -11.95 -11.35 -27.45
CA ASN A 31 -13.28 -10.73 -27.33
C ASN A 31 -14.46 -11.72 -27.37
N ALA A 32 -14.23 -12.99 -27.69
CA ALA A 32 -15.16 -14.02 -27.28
C ALA A 32 -14.95 -14.20 -25.78
N ALA A 33 -15.77 -13.55 -24.96
CA ALA A 33 -15.94 -13.97 -23.58
C ALA A 33 -16.29 -15.46 -23.64
N ALA A 34 -15.29 -16.31 -23.44
CA ALA A 34 -15.46 -17.73 -23.55
C ALA A 34 -16.48 -18.09 -22.46
N GLU A 35 -17.65 -18.57 -22.89
CA GLU A 35 -18.62 -19.09 -21.95
C GLU A 35 -17.92 -20.13 -21.08
N CYS A 36 -18.08 -20.00 -19.77
CA CYS A 36 -17.51 -20.93 -18.80
C CYS A 36 -17.88 -22.36 -19.21
N VAL A 37 -16.88 -23.19 -19.47
CA VAL A 37 -17.12 -24.61 -19.77
C VAL A 37 -17.51 -25.33 -18.48
N GLU A 38 -16.84 -24.96 -17.39
CA GLU A 38 -17.12 -25.41 -16.04
C GLU A 38 -17.14 -24.21 -15.08
N GLU A 39 -18.11 -24.22 -14.18
CA GLU A 39 -18.27 -23.22 -13.11
C GLU A 39 -18.13 -23.92 -11.76
N HIS A 40 -17.19 -23.44 -10.95
CA HIS A 40 -17.00 -23.87 -9.57
C HIS A 40 -17.46 -22.78 -8.61
N HIS A 41 -18.47 -23.10 -7.80
CA HIS A 41 -18.97 -22.19 -6.78
C HIS A 41 -18.33 -22.48 -5.42
N GLY A 42 -17.80 -21.43 -4.79
CA GLY A 42 -17.04 -21.47 -3.55
C GLY A 42 -15.57 -21.83 -3.75
N ASP A 43 -14.89 -22.07 -2.63
CA ASP A 43 -13.47 -22.40 -2.61
C ASP A 43 -13.23 -23.81 -3.20
N LEU A 44 -12.24 -23.91 -4.08
CA LEU A 44 -11.72 -25.18 -4.58
C LEU A 44 -10.57 -25.63 -3.67
N ILE A 45 -10.77 -26.72 -2.93
CA ILE A 45 -9.80 -27.26 -1.98
C ILE A 45 -9.25 -28.59 -2.49
N ILE A 46 -7.93 -28.72 -2.60
CA ILE A 46 -7.22 -29.95 -2.97
C ILE A 46 -6.31 -30.35 -1.81
N GLU A 47 -6.60 -31.49 -1.18
CA GLU A 47 -5.91 -31.93 0.03
C GLU A 47 -5.50 -33.42 -0.03
N ALA A 48 -4.94 -33.96 1.06
CA ALA A 48 -4.73 -35.40 1.28
C ALA A 48 -4.01 -36.17 0.15
N ASN A 49 -3.06 -35.55 -0.54
CA ASN A 49 -2.35 -36.09 -1.72
C ASN A 49 -3.25 -36.28 -2.97
N GLU A 50 -4.41 -35.63 -3.02
CA GLU A 50 -5.25 -35.61 -4.21
C GLU A 50 -4.53 -34.90 -5.36
N VAL A 51 -4.84 -35.35 -6.58
CA VAL A 51 -4.35 -34.71 -7.81
C VAL A 51 -5.54 -34.31 -8.64
N LEU A 52 -5.71 -33.01 -8.87
CA LEU A 52 -6.73 -32.45 -9.76
C LEU A 52 -6.04 -31.88 -11.00
N THR A 53 -6.63 -32.11 -12.17
CA THR A 53 -6.17 -31.56 -13.44
C THR A 53 -7.31 -30.84 -14.15
N ILE A 54 -7.09 -29.57 -14.48
CA ILE A 54 -7.98 -28.71 -15.25
C ILE A 54 -7.25 -28.38 -16.56
N ALA A 55 -7.83 -28.68 -17.72
CA ALA A 55 -7.10 -28.56 -18.98
C ALA A 55 -7.97 -28.24 -20.19
N ASP A 56 -7.40 -27.44 -21.10
CA ASP A 56 -7.95 -27.14 -22.43
C ASP A 56 -9.36 -26.52 -22.43
N GLU A 57 -9.65 -25.67 -21.44
CA GLU A 57 -10.98 -25.08 -21.24
C GLU A 57 -10.96 -23.67 -20.63
N THR A 58 -12.15 -23.07 -20.51
CA THR A 58 -12.37 -21.88 -19.68
C THR A 58 -13.03 -22.31 -18.38
N PHE A 59 -12.34 -22.12 -17.27
CA PHE A 59 -12.79 -22.52 -15.94
C PHE A 59 -13.11 -21.27 -15.11
N CYS A 60 -14.31 -21.20 -14.58
CA CYS A 60 -14.79 -20.06 -13.82
C CYS A 60 -14.92 -20.42 -12.35
N ILE A 61 -14.42 -19.53 -11.47
CA ILE A 61 -14.47 -19.73 -10.02
C ILE A 61 -14.79 -18.42 -9.28
N ASP A 62 -15.71 -18.49 -8.32
CA ASP A 62 -16.11 -17.35 -7.48
C ASP A 62 -15.55 -17.41 -6.05
N GLY A 63 -14.71 -18.41 -5.75
CA GLY A 63 -13.95 -18.56 -4.51
C GLY A 63 -12.44 -18.68 -4.71
N ASN A 64 -11.72 -19.01 -3.63
CA ASN A 64 -10.27 -19.22 -3.63
C ASN A 64 -9.90 -20.63 -4.09
N ILE A 65 -8.63 -20.81 -4.43
CA ILE A 65 -8.04 -22.13 -4.69
C ILE A 65 -7.04 -22.41 -3.56
N ILE A 66 -7.25 -23.51 -2.85
CA ILE A 66 -6.45 -23.90 -1.69
C ILE A 66 -5.86 -25.29 -1.95
N ILE A 67 -4.52 -25.38 -1.91
CA ILE A 67 -3.78 -26.61 -2.12
C ILE A 67 -2.94 -26.88 -0.88
N GLU A 68 -3.27 -27.92 -0.15
CA GLU A 68 -2.62 -28.24 1.12
C GLU A 68 -2.44 -29.74 1.35
N ALA A 69 -1.76 -30.11 2.45
CA ALA A 69 -1.53 -31.50 2.83
C ALA A 69 -0.99 -32.40 1.68
N ASN A 70 -0.02 -31.87 0.92
CA ASN A 70 0.57 -32.49 -0.28
C ASN A 70 -0.38 -32.70 -1.47
N GLY A 71 -1.54 -32.04 -1.50
CA GLY A 71 -2.40 -31.98 -2.68
C GLY A 71 -1.66 -31.39 -3.90
N HIS A 72 -2.14 -31.70 -5.10
CA HIS A 72 -1.50 -31.30 -6.34
C HIS A 72 -2.54 -30.82 -7.36
N LEU A 73 -2.45 -29.55 -7.75
CA LEU A 73 -3.26 -28.98 -8.81
C LEU A 73 -2.42 -28.74 -10.07
N VAL A 74 -2.94 -29.21 -11.20
CA VAL A 74 -2.34 -29.03 -12.52
C VAL A 74 -3.33 -28.29 -13.42
N ILE A 75 -2.97 -27.10 -13.90
CA ILE A 75 -3.79 -26.29 -14.81
C ILE A 75 -3.02 -26.08 -16.12
N ARG A 76 -3.58 -26.52 -17.26
CA ARG A 76 -2.88 -26.47 -18.56
C ARG A 76 -3.75 -25.95 -19.70
N ASN A 77 -3.27 -24.94 -20.43
CA ASN A 77 -3.98 -24.33 -21.56
C ASN A 77 -5.39 -23.86 -21.17
N VAL A 78 -5.51 -23.22 -20.01
CA VAL A 78 -6.80 -22.79 -19.44
C VAL A 78 -6.88 -21.27 -19.39
N THR A 79 -8.08 -20.74 -19.64
CA THR A 79 -8.46 -19.40 -19.20
C THR A 79 -9.18 -19.54 -17.86
N LEU A 80 -8.53 -19.11 -16.78
CA LEU A 80 -9.10 -19.12 -15.44
C LEU A 80 -9.75 -17.76 -15.20
N VAL A 81 -11.06 -17.77 -14.98
CA VAL A 81 -11.87 -16.55 -14.79
C VAL A 81 -12.38 -16.49 -13.37
N THR A 82 -12.37 -15.31 -12.77
CA THR A 82 -12.97 -15.07 -11.46
C THR A 82 -13.88 -13.85 -11.46
N ASP A 83 -15.00 -14.00 -10.77
CA ASP A 83 -15.99 -12.93 -10.54
C ASP A 83 -15.91 -12.36 -9.11
N ALA A 84 -14.89 -12.75 -8.33
CA ALA A 84 -14.71 -12.25 -6.98
C ALA A 84 -14.54 -10.73 -6.97
N SER A 85 -15.18 -10.01 -6.05
CA SER A 85 -15.04 -8.55 -5.95
C SER A 85 -13.69 -8.10 -5.38
N SER A 86 -12.83 -9.03 -4.98
CA SER A 86 -11.51 -8.82 -4.38
C SER A 86 -10.47 -9.70 -5.07
N TRP A 87 -9.26 -9.75 -4.53
CA TRP A 87 -8.25 -10.71 -4.99
C TRP A 87 -8.74 -12.14 -4.83
N THR A 88 -8.53 -12.96 -5.86
CA THR A 88 -8.70 -14.42 -5.79
C THR A 88 -7.38 -15.05 -5.39
N SER A 89 -7.36 -15.72 -4.25
CA SER A 89 -6.15 -16.34 -3.69
C SER A 89 -5.94 -17.74 -4.25
N LEU A 90 -4.73 -18.03 -4.70
CA LEU A 90 -4.21 -19.37 -4.98
C LEU A 90 -3.20 -19.70 -3.89
N SER A 91 -3.66 -20.34 -2.81
CA SER A 91 -2.85 -20.64 -1.63
C SER A 91 -2.27 -22.04 -1.71
N VAL A 92 -0.94 -22.16 -1.75
CA VAL A 92 -0.20 -23.42 -1.77
C VAL A 92 0.60 -23.55 -0.47
N GLN A 93 0.29 -24.57 0.33
CA GLN A 93 0.89 -24.74 1.65
C GLN A 93 1.10 -26.22 2.02
N GLN A 94 1.84 -26.47 3.09
CA GLN A 94 2.01 -27.80 3.69
C GLN A 94 2.40 -28.90 2.68
N GLY A 95 3.42 -28.62 1.87
CA GLY A 95 3.90 -29.54 0.82
C GLY A 95 3.02 -29.61 -0.45
N GLY A 96 1.97 -28.79 -0.53
CA GLY A 96 1.11 -28.68 -1.71
C GLY A 96 1.87 -28.30 -2.98
N LYS A 97 1.30 -28.67 -4.13
CA LYS A 97 1.93 -28.48 -5.44
C LYS A 97 0.98 -27.80 -6.43
N LEU A 98 1.50 -26.80 -7.13
CA LEU A 98 0.78 -26.10 -8.19
C LEU A 98 1.59 -26.09 -9.49
N GLU A 99 1.03 -26.60 -10.57
CA GLU A 99 1.57 -26.48 -11.92
C GLU A 99 0.63 -25.65 -12.80
N LEU A 100 1.09 -24.49 -13.27
CA LEU A 100 0.40 -23.66 -14.26
C LEU A 100 1.18 -23.70 -15.57
N SER A 101 0.56 -24.11 -16.67
CA SER A 101 1.19 -24.11 -18.00
C SER A 101 0.28 -23.49 -19.06
N ASN A 102 0.73 -22.40 -19.68
CA ASN A 102 -0.01 -21.62 -20.69
C ASN A 102 -1.40 -21.20 -20.17
N VAL A 103 -1.43 -20.57 -19.00
CA VAL A 103 -2.67 -20.12 -18.35
C VAL A 103 -2.87 -18.62 -18.59
N VAL A 104 -4.12 -18.23 -18.84
CA VAL A 104 -4.55 -16.83 -18.86
C VAL A 104 -5.45 -16.59 -17.66
N LEU A 105 -5.07 -15.65 -16.79
CA LEU A 105 -5.85 -15.27 -15.61
C LEU A 105 -6.70 -14.04 -15.92
N VAL A 106 -8.01 -14.09 -15.65
CA VAL A 106 -8.95 -13.00 -15.92
C VAL A 106 -9.82 -12.73 -14.69
N ALA A 107 -9.80 -11.50 -14.19
CA ALA A 107 -10.72 -11.04 -13.16
C ALA A 107 -11.77 -10.11 -13.80
N ASN A 108 -13.04 -10.53 -13.80
CA ASN A 108 -14.15 -9.73 -14.33
C ASN A 108 -14.51 -8.57 -13.39
N HIS A 109 -14.35 -8.82 -12.11
CA HIS A 109 -14.55 -7.89 -11.01
C HIS A 109 -13.33 -8.00 -10.08
N GLY A 110 -12.95 -6.93 -9.38
CA GLY A 110 -11.82 -6.97 -8.44
C GLY A 110 -10.43 -6.70 -9.03
N ASN A 111 -9.40 -7.00 -8.23
CA ASN A 111 -8.02 -6.57 -8.47
C ASN A 111 -7.18 -7.58 -9.26
N GLY A 112 -7.51 -8.89 -9.19
CA GLY A 112 -6.78 -9.93 -9.89
C GLY A 112 -6.52 -11.19 -9.06
N TYR A 113 -5.40 -11.85 -9.32
CA TYR A 113 -5.02 -13.12 -8.69
C TYR A 113 -3.74 -13.01 -7.87
N TRP A 114 -3.73 -13.67 -6.73
CA TRP A 114 -2.57 -13.72 -5.86
C TRP A 114 -2.16 -15.15 -5.52
N ILE A 115 -0.99 -15.56 -5.98
CA ILE A 115 -0.45 -16.91 -5.75
C ILE A 115 0.51 -16.86 -4.56
N ASN A 116 0.14 -17.52 -3.46
CA ASN A 116 0.95 -17.60 -2.24
C ASN A 116 1.53 -19.00 -2.08
N ALA A 117 2.84 -19.12 -1.87
CA ALA A 117 3.47 -20.40 -1.54
C ALA A 117 4.17 -20.34 -0.17
N ARG A 118 3.89 -21.29 0.72
CA ARG A 118 4.53 -21.41 2.05
C ARG A 118 4.70 -22.85 2.48
N ASP A 119 5.42 -23.08 3.58
CA ASP A 119 5.46 -24.38 4.29
C ASP A 119 5.78 -25.59 3.38
N SER A 120 6.92 -25.55 2.70
CA SER A 120 7.36 -26.60 1.75
C SER A 120 6.54 -26.71 0.45
N ALA A 121 5.71 -25.73 0.12
CA ALA A 121 4.99 -25.68 -1.14
C ALA A 121 5.93 -25.62 -2.37
N GLU A 122 5.50 -26.26 -3.45
CA GLU A 122 6.18 -26.27 -4.75
C GLU A 122 5.26 -25.66 -5.83
N VAL A 123 5.70 -24.58 -6.47
CA VAL A 123 4.91 -23.89 -7.50
C VAL A 123 5.72 -23.77 -8.79
N ASN A 124 5.18 -24.27 -9.89
CA ASN A 124 5.78 -24.21 -11.22
C ASN A 124 4.84 -23.47 -12.17
N ILE A 125 5.29 -22.32 -12.68
CA ILE A 125 4.54 -21.43 -13.55
C ILE A 125 5.28 -21.31 -14.89
N GLN A 126 4.61 -21.66 -15.98
CA GLN A 126 5.15 -21.56 -17.33
C GLN A 126 4.14 -20.92 -18.28
N GLY A 127 4.52 -19.83 -18.97
CA GLY A 127 3.63 -19.22 -19.96
C GLY A 127 2.40 -18.53 -19.34
N LEU A 128 2.50 -18.00 -18.12
CA LEU A 128 1.40 -17.30 -17.48
C LEU A 128 1.25 -15.88 -18.02
N SER A 129 0.02 -15.49 -18.32
CA SER A 129 -0.34 -14.12 -18.71
C SER A 129 -1.65 -13.71 -18.04
N SER A 130 -1.94 -12.41 -18.04
CA SER A 130 -3.17 -11.85 -17.51
C SER A 130 -4.03 -11.22 -18.60
N GLY A 131 -5.35 -11.31 -18.41
CA GLY A 131 -6.32 -10.57 -19.18
C GLY A 131 -6.20 -9.06 -18.92
N HIS A 132 -6.83 -8.27 -19.78
CA HIS A 132 -6.80 -6.82 -19.66
C HIS A 132 -7.33 -6.36 -18.29
N GLY A 133 -6.57 -5.53 -17.58
CA GLY A 133 -6.94 -5.01 -16.26
C GLY A 133 -6.80 -6.01 -15.11
N THR A 134 -6.36 -7.24 -15.36
CA THR A 134 -6.13 -8.24 -14.31
C THR A 134 -4.68 -8.16 -13.81
N ALA A 135 -4.49 -7.87 -12.52
CA ALA A 135 -3.17 -7.98 -11.90
C ALA A 135 -2.89 -9.42 -11.48
N VAL A 136 -1.62 -9.81 -11.53
CA VAL A 136 -1.18 -11.14 -11.06
C VAL A 136 0.05 -10.96 -10.19
N GLY A 137 -0.09 -11.36 -8.93
CA GLY A 137 0.97 -11.38 -7.94
C GLY A 137 1.38 -12.81 -7.57
N VAL A 138 2.66 -13.02 -7.31
CA VAL A 138 3.20 -14.28 -6.79
C VAL A 138 4.08 -13.99 -5.59
N SER A 139 3.86 -14.64 -4.45
CA SER A 139 4.68 -14.46 -3.24
C SER A 139 5.24 -15.78 -2.73
N ALA A 140 6.56 -15.81 -2.54
CA ALA A 140 7.29 -16.94 -1.97
C ALA A 140 7.61 -16.69 -0.50
N SER A 141 6.92 -17.37 0.41
CA SER A 141 7.15 -17.33 1.86
C SER A 141 8.14 -18.41 2.31
N PRO A 142 8.66 -18.36 3.56
CA PRO A 142 9.70 -19.27 4.02
C PRO A 142 9.38 -20.75 3.78
N GLY A 143 10.39 -21.49 3.32
CA GLY A 143 10.30 -22.91 3.02
C GLY A 143 9.66 -23.27 1.69
N SER A 144 9.13 -22.31 0.92
CA SER A 144 8.57 -22.56 -0.41
C SER A 144 9.62 -22.57 -1.53
N TYR A 145 9.28 -23.21 -2.65
CA TYR A 145 10.06 -23.23 -3.88
C TYR A 145 9.17 -22.89 -5.08
N ILE A 146 9.46 -21.75 -5.73
CA ILE A 146 8.72 -21.27 -6.90
C ILE A 146 9.64 -21.16 -8.12
N VAL A 147 9.16 -21.64 -9.27
CA VAL A 147 9.79 -21.45 -10.59
C VAL A 147 8.80 -20.78 -11.53
N ILE A 148 9.23 -19.70 -12.17
CA ILE A 148 8.43 -18.90 -13.11
C ILE A 148 9.20 -18.79 -14.42
N VAL A 149 8.59 -19.18 -15.54
CA VAL A 149 9.22 -19.20 -16.86
C VAL A 149 8.30 -18.58 -17.90
N ASN A 150 8.85 -17.73 -18.76
CA ASN A 150 8.14 -17.18 -19.93
C ASN A 150 6.79 -16.54 -19.55
N SER A 151 6.76 -15.78 -18.46
CA SER A 151 5.52 -15.24 -17.88
C SER A 151 5.56 -13.72 -17.75
N THR A 152 4.41 -13.08 -17.64
CA THR A 152 4.27 -11.66 -17.33
C THR A 152 3.48 -11.49 -16.05
N LEU A 153 4.06 -10.81 -15.05
CA LEU A 153 3.46 -10.61 -13.74
C LEU A 153 3.44 -9.12 -13.39
N SER A 154 2.40 -8.71 -12.68
CA SER A 154 2.36 -7.40 -12.04
C SER A 154 3.32 -7.37 -10.85
N GLU A 155 3.33 -8.46 -10.08
CA GLU A 155 4.16 -8.53 -8.87
C GLU A 155 4.79 -9.92 -8.71
N ALA A 156 6.03 -9.93 -8.25
CA ALA A 156 6.66 -11.10 -7.68
C ALA A 156 7.34 -10.72 -6.36
N GLY A 157 7.07 -11.48 -5.30
CA GLY A 157 7.59 -11.27 -3.96
C GLY A 157 8.39 -12.48 -3.47
N ILE A 158 9.46 -12.22 -2.73
CA ILE A 158 10.20 -13.26 -2.01
C ILE A 158 10.52 -12.82 -0.58
N GLN A 159 10.26 -13.71 0.36
CA GLN A 159 10.68 -13.56 1.75
C GLN A 159 11.93 -14.39 2.06
N GLU A 160 12.73 -13.93 3.02
CA GLU A 160 13.86 -14.67 3.56
C GLU A 160 13.45 -16.09 3.98
N GLY A 161 14.13 -17.11 3.47
CA GLY A 161 13.81 -18.52 3.72
C GLY A 161 13.14 -19.23 2.56
N ALA A 162 12.74 -18.52 1.51
CA ALA A 162 12.15 -19.10 0.30
C ALA A 162 13.17 -19.20 -0.86
N VAL A 163 12.79 -19.92 -1.92
CA VAL A 163 13.52 -19.98 -3.18
C VAL A 163 12.61 -19.55 -4.32
N LEU A 164 13.02 -18.53 -5.08
CA LEU A 164 12.30 -18.03 -6.25
C LEU A 164 13.22 -18.00 -7.46
N ARG A 165 12.83 -18.66 -8.54
CA ARG A 165 13.55 -18.66 -9.82
C ARG A 165 12.66 -18.09 -10.90
N ILE A 166 13.11 -17.05 -11.57
CA ILE A 166 12.37 -16.40 -12.65
C ILE A 166 13.23 -16.36 -13.90
N GLN A 167 12.71 -16.95 -14.98
CA GLN A 167 13.41 -17.02 -16.26
C GLN A 167 12.56 -16.47 -17.42
N SER A 168 13.19 -15.70 -18.31
CA SER A 168 12.59 -15.23 -19.58
C SER A 168 11.25 -14.53 -19.36
N SER A 169 11.11 -13.76 -18.28
CA SER A 169 9.84 -13.20 -17.84
C SER A 169 9.91 -11.68 -17.70
N THR A 170 8.75 -11.04 -17.57
CA THR A 170 8.63 -9.61 -17.26
C THR A 170 7.86 -9.43 -15.96
N ILE A 171 8.45 -8.66 -15.03
CA ILE A 171 7.91 -8.39 -13.70
C ILE A 171 7.81 -6.88 -13.54
N GLN A 172 6.61 -6.34 -13.32
CA GLN A 172 6.46 -4.89 -13.10
C GLN A 172 7.07 -4.49 -11.75
N GLN A 173 6.77 -5.23 -10.68
CA GLN A 173 7.33 -4.98 -9.36
C GLN A 173 7.90 -6.25 -8.72
N MET A 174 9.13 -6.15 -8.23
CA MET A 174 9.78 -7.19 -7.44
C MET A 174 9.91 -6.75 -5.98
N ASP A 175 9.35 -7.54 -5.08
CA ASP A 175 9.28 -7.25 -3.65
C ASP A 175 10.16 -8.23 -2.86
N MET A 176 10.97 -7.70 -1.95
CA MET A 176 11.88 -8.50 -1.13
C MET A 176 11.66 -8.19 0.34
N VAL A 177 11.35 -9.22 1.14
CA VAL A 177 11.07 -9.07 2.58
C VAL A 177 12.14 -9.79 3.41
N PHE A 178 12.74 -9.05 4.34
CA PHE A 178 13.81 -9.54 5.21
C PHE A 178 13.38 -9.48 6.67
N THR A 179 13.35 -10.64 7.35
CA THR A 179 12.79 -10.77 8.71
C THR A 179 13.81 -11.24 9.74
N GLY A 180 14.90 -11.88 9.30
CA GLY A 180 15.88 -12.54 10.15
C GLY A 180 17.05 -11.64 10.59
N PRO A 181 17.69 -11.97 11.74
CA PRO A 181 18.81 -11.20 12.29
C PRO A 181 20.12 -11.38 11.54
N PHE A 182 20.15 -12.22 10.51
CA PHE A 182 21.35 -12.49 9.74
C PHE A 182 21.72 -11.26 8.92
N PRO A 183 22.98 -10.78 8.97
CA PRO A 183 23.41 -9.66 8.14
C PRO A 183 23.37 -10.06 6.67
N ILE A 184 22.58 -9.33 5.89
CA ILE A 184 22.40 -9.54 4.45
C ILE A 184 22.93 -8.32 3.71
N LEU A 185 23.71 -8.56 2.66
CA LEU A 185 24.16 -7.53 1.73
C LEU A 185 23.50 -7.76 0.38
N ILE A 186 22.69 -6.81 -0.06
CA ILE A 186 22.12 -6.77 -1.39
C ILE A 186 22.68 -5.56 -2.14
N GLU A 187 23.04 -5.75 -3.40
CA GLU A 187 23.59 -4.68 -4.23
C GLU A 187 22.85 -4.61 -5.56
N GLY A 188 22.79 -3.44 -6.20
CA GLY A 188 22.36 -3.32 -7.60
C GLY A 188 20.91 -3.69 -7.87
N LEU A 189 19.98 -3.42 -6.95
CA LEU A 189 18.54 -3.49 -7.21
C LEU A 189 18.14 -2.28 -8.03
N THR A 190 18.27 -2.38 -9.36
CA THR A 190 17.93 -1.30 -10.29
C THR A 190 17.00 -1.86 -11.37
N PRO A 191 15.98 -1.10 -11.81
CA PRO A 191 15.17 -1.48 -12.96
C PRO A 191 16.04 -1.83 -14.18
N ALA A 192 15.94 -3.06 -14.68
CA ALA A 192 16.83 -3.58 -15.72
C ALA A 192 16.32 -4.90 -16.32
N CYS A 193 16.99 -5.35 -17.39
CA CYS A 193 16.97 -6.74 -17.81
C CYS A 193 18.19 -7.47 -17.21
N PHE A 194 17.95 -8.63 -16.60
CA PHE A 194 18.98 -9.44 -15.95
C PHE A 194 19.25 -10.70 -16.77
N ASP A 195 20.41 -10.78 -17.43
CA ASP A 195 20.81 -11.98 -18.18
C ASP A 195 20.91 -13.20 -17.27
N SER A 196 21.60 -13.07 -16.14
CA SER A 196 21.64 -14.07 -15.08
C SER A 196 22.16 -13.43 -13.80
N ARG A 197 21.37 -13.45 -12.72
CA ARG A 197 21.77 -12.90 -11.43
C ARG A 197 21.11 -13.64 -10.27
N GLU A 198 21.92 -14.01 -9.30
CA GLU A 198 21.47 -14.64 -8.05
C GLU A 198 21.65 -13.66 -6.88
N PHE A 199 20.60 -13.51 -6.08
CA PHE A 199 20.61 -12.76 -4.82
C PHE A 199 20.44 -13.76 -3.68
N ILE A 200 21.47 -13.90 -2.85
CA ILE A 200 21.44 -14.80 -1.70
C ILE A 200 20.78 -14.05 -0.54
N LEU A 201 19.61 -14.53 -0.10
CA LEU A 201 18.85 -13.88 0.97
C LEU A 201 19.21 -14.48 2.32
N ASN A 202 19.36 -15.81 2.41
CA ASN A 202 19.87 -16.44 3.61
C ASN A 202 20.65 -17.72 3.26
N PRO A 203 21.98 -17.73 3.42
CA PRO A 203 22.82 -18.89 3.10
C PRO A 203 22.50 -20.14 3.92
N SER A 204 22.04 -19.99 5.17
CA SER A 204 21.85 -21.10 6.10
C SER A 204 20.69 -22.02 5.69
N CYS A 205 19.65 -21.46 5.08
CA CYS A 205 18.49 -22.17 4.56
C CYS A 205 18.48 -22.27 3.02
N LYS A 206 19.58 -21.88 2.35
CA LYS A 206 19.70 -21.84 0.88
C LYS A 206 18.58 -21.01 0.23
N SER A 207 18.22 -19.89 0.84
CA SER A 207 17.24 -18.95 0.31
C SER A 207 17.89 -18.00 -0.69
N TYR A 208 17.31 -17.91 -1.89
CA TYR A 208 17.79 -17.04 -2.94
C TYR A 208 16.71 -16.69 -3.96
N LEU A 209 16.91 -15.55 -4.62
CA LEU A 209 16.23 -15.14 -5.85
C LEU A 209 17.18 -15.32 -7.02
N LEU A 210 16.78 -16.08 -8.04
CA LEU A 210 17.51 -16.21 -9.30
C LEU A 210 16.70 -15.58 -10.44
N LEU A 211 17.28 -14.58 -11.09
CA LEU A 211 16.74 -13.96 -12.30
C LEU A 211 17.59 -14.38 -13.51
N LYS A 212 16.95 -14.79 -14.60
CA LYS A 212 17.64 -15.14 -15.84
C LYS A 212 16.86 -14.71 -17.08
N ASP A 213 17.45 -13.90 -17.94
CA ASP A 213 16.78 -13.28 -19.09
C ASP A 213 15.47 -12.58 -18.68
N THR A 214 15.44 -11.94 -17.51
CA THR A 214 14.21 -11.42 -16.89
C THR A 214 14.25 -9.90 -16.77
N HIS A 215 13.17 -9.22 -17.17
CA HIS A 215 12.99 -7.78 -16.98
C HIS A 215 12.26 -7.48 -15.68
N VAL A 216 12.79 -6.55 -14.88
CA VAL A 216 12.16 -6.02 -13.67
C VAL A 216 12.05 -4.51 -13.79
N GLU A 217 10.83 -3.96 -13.70
CA GLU A 217 10.57 -2.52 -13.87
C GLU A 217 10.73 -1.72 -12.57
N ALA A 218 10.45 -2.33 -11.41
CA ALA A 218 10.56 -1.70 -10.11
C ALA A 218 11.00 -2.68 -9.02
N TRP A 219 11.67 -2.17 -8.00
CA TRP A 219 12.10 -2.91 -6.83
C TRP A 219 11.53 -2.27 -5.57
N THR A 220 11.00 -3.08 -4.66
CA THR A 220 10.71 -2.66 -3.30
C THR A 220 11.40 -3.59 -2.33
N VAL A 221 11.70 -3.06 -1.16
CA VAL A 221 12.31 -3.82 -0.08
C VAL A 221 11.59 -3.50 1.21
N GLU A 222 11.22 -4.53 1.95
CA GLU A 222 10.69 -4.42 3.30
C GLU A 222 11.66 -5.08 4.28
N VAL A 223 11.98 -4.38 5.37
CA VAL A 223 12.71 -4.95 6.50
C VAL A 223 11.75 -5.03 7.67
N ALA A 224 11.58 -6.23 8.20
CA ALA A 224 10.62 -6.52 9.24
C ALA A 224 11.28 -7.14 10.47
N HIS A 225 10.68 -6.92 11.65
CA HIS A 225 11.07 -7.55 12.92
C HIS A 225 12.56 -7.37 13.27
N ALA A 226 13.36 -8.43 13.15
CA ALA A 226 14.79 -8.44 13.48
C ALA A 226 15.68 -8.35 12.23
N GLY A 227 15.12 -7.97 11.08
CA GLY A 227 15.84 -7.89 9.80
C GLY A 227 17.13 -7.09 9.89
N ASN A 228 18.22 -7.61 9.31
CA ASN A 228 19.53 -6.94 9.26
C ASN A 228 20.04 -6.84 7.82
N LEU A 229 19.81 -5.69 7.18
CA LEU A 229 20.00 -5.50 5.76
C LEU A 229 20.92 -4.32 5.45
N THR A 230 21.87 -4.53 4.55
CA THR A 230 22.62 -3.48 3.86
C THR A 230 22.29 -3.51 2.37
N ILE A 231 21.83 -2.38 1.82
CA ILE A 231 21.55 -2.20 0.40
C ILE A 231 22.58 -1.24 -0.19
N LYS A 232 23.20 -1.61 -1.32
CA LYS A 232 24.15 -0.75 -2.04
C LYS A 232 23.78 -0.54 -3.51
N ASN A 233 24.16 0.62 -4.06
CA ASN A 233 24.16 0.87 -5.51
C ASN A 233 22.80 0.56 -6.16
N SER A 234 21.69 0.92 -5.50
CA SER A 234 20.34 0.48 -5.88
C SER A 234 19.41 1.66 -6.19
N THR A 235 18.36 1.40 -6.96
CA THR A 235 17.24 2.32 -7.23
C THR A 235 15.95 1.60 -6.88
N LEU A 236 15.38 1.98 -5.74
CA LEU A 236 14.18 1.38 -5.17
C LEU A 236 12.99 2.31 -5.39
N ARG A 237 11.83 1.72 -5.64
CA ARG A 237 10.56 2.43 -5.68
C ARG A 237 10.16 2.85 -4.27
N TRP A 238 10.06 1.87 -3.40
CA TRP A 238 9.74 2.03 -1.99
C TRP A 238 10.71 1.27 -1.09
N VAL A 239 10.83 1.76 0.14
CA VAL A 239 11.44 1.03 1.25
C VAL A 239 10.45 0.96 2.39
N GLY A 240 10.18 -0.25 2.86
CA GLY A 240 9.23 -0.56 3.93
C GLY A 240 9.91 -0.96 5.23
N PHE A 241 9.26 -0.62 6.34
CA PHE A 241 9.55 -1.18 7.66
C PHE A 241 8.32 -1.86 8.21
N SER A 242 8.52 -2.97 8.92
CA SER A 242 7.48 -3.55 9.77
C SER A 242 8.03 -3.84 11.16
N PHE A 243 7.51 -3.14 12.16
CA PHE A 243 7.91 -3.28 13.56
C PHE A 243 6.88 -4.10 14.35
N ASP A 244 7.29 -4.92 15.32
CA ASP A 244 6.38 -5.57 16.29
C ASP A 244 6.43 -4.93 17.67
N LYS A 245 7.61 -4.49 18.12
CA LYS A 245 7.74 -3.67 19.32
C LYS A 245 8.84 -2.68 19.04
N VAL A 246 8.50 -1.40 19.15
CA VAL A 246 9.45 -0.35 18.88
C VAL A 246 9.18 0.84 19.78
N SER A 247 10.25 1.38 20.35
CA SER A 247 10.23 2.68 20.97
C SER A 247 11.38 3.54 20.43
N GLY A 248 11.20 4.86 20.43
CA GLY A 248 12.27 5.80 20.05
C GLY A 248 11.86 6.79 18.97
N GLU A 249 12.83 7.18 18.14
CA GLU A 249 12.64 8.20 17.09
C GLU A 249 13.18 7.74 15.73
N ILE A 250 12.41 7.98 14.67
CA ILE A 250 12.84 7.84 13.27
C ILE A 250 12.72 9.20 12.60
N SER A 251 13.79 9.63 11.94
CA SER A 251 13.81 10.94 11.28
C SER A 251 14.50 10.94 9.93
N GLY A 252 14.21 11.96 9.13
CA GLY A 252 14.88 12.22 7.85
C GLY A 252 14.55 11.23 6.72
N LEU A 253 13.40 10.53 6.79
CA LEU A 253 12.93 9.67 5.72
C LEU A 253 12.35 10.52 4.59
N ARG A 254 12.94 10.53 3.39
CA ARG A 254 12.43 11.27 2.23
C ARG A 254 12.77 10.52 0.93
N PRO A 255 11.98 10.64 -0.14
CA PRO A 255 12.44 10.21 -1.47
C PRO A 255 13.70 10.98 -1.87
N GLY A 256 14.64 10.32 -2.54
CA GLY A 256 15.89 10.94 -2.98
C GLY A 256 17.10 10.00 -2.95
N PHE A 257 18.28 10.62 -3.11
CA PHE A 257 19.56 9.92 -3.08
C PHE A 257 20.13 9.87 -1.66
N TYR A 258 20.60 8.69 -1.29
CA TYR A 258 21.25 8.38 -0.02
C TYR A 258 22.69 7.94 -0.28
N GLU A 259 23.64 8.81 0.02
CA GLU A 259 25.08 8.44 -0.02
C GLU A 259 25.38 7.39 1.04
N VAL A 260 25.00 7.68 2.29
CA VAL A 260 24.98 6.75 3.41
C VAL A 260 23.80 7.13 4.31
N TRP A 261 22.96 6.18 4.65
CA TRP A 261 21.91 6.31 5.65
C TRP A 261 21.77 5.02 6.44
N GLU A 262 21.47 5.13 7.73
CA GLU A 262 21.35 3.95 8.60
C GLU A 262 20.25 4.11 9.63
N LEU A 263 19.55 3.01 9.86
CA LEU A 263 18.65 2.77 10.98
C LEU A 263 19.21 1.58 11.76
N LYS A 264 19.56 1.79 13.03
CA LYS A 264 20.14 0.75 13.88
C LYS A 264 19.33 0.55 15.14
N GLY A 265 18.89 -0.69 15.35
CA GLY A 265 18.37 -1.18 16.60
C GLY A 265 19.37 -1.08 17.75
N GLY A 266 18.89 -0.79 18.96
CA GLY A 266 19.70 -0.59 20.16
C GLY A 266 20.38 0.79 20.25
N GLY A 267 20.10 1.69 19.30
CA GLY A 267 20.51 3.08 19.30
C GLY A 267 19.38 4.01 19.77
N ALA A 268 18.95 4.92 18.89
CA ALA A 268 17.76 5.76 19.11
C ALA A 268 16.44 4.98 19.02
N LEU A 269 16.50 3.69 18.61
CA LEU A 269 15.37 2.79 18.53
C LEU A 269 15.60 1.55 19.41
N GLU A 270 14.63 1.24 20.24
CA GLU A 270 14.55 -0.04 20.95
C GLU A 270 13.88 -1.09 20.05
N CYS A 271 14.62 -1.59 19.06
CA CYS A 271 14.25 -2.72 18.21
C CYS A 271 15.50 -3.50 17.77
N ASP A 272 15.33 -4.66 17.14
CA ASP A 272 16.44 -5.47 16.59
C ASP A 272 16.69 -5.22 15.08
N LEU A 273 15.87 -4.37 14.46
CA LEU A 273 15.94 -4.05 13.04
C LEU A 273 17.18 -3.22 12.72
N ASN A 274 17.89 -3.59 11.66
CA ASN A 274 19.01 -2.83 11.12
C ASN A 274 18.85 -2.67 9.61
N LEU A 275 18.85 -1.44 9.12
CA LEU A 275 18.88 -1.13 7.68
C LEU A 275 19.97 -0.12 7.39
N GLN A 276 20.80 -0.40 6.41
CA GLN A 276 21.78 0.54 5.87
C GLN A 276 21.58 0.71 4.36
N LEU A 277 21.49 1.96 3.90
CA LEU A 277 21.48 2.32 2.49
C LEU A 277 22.80 3.00 2.14
N ILE A 278 23.45 2.56 1.06
CA ILE A 278 24.70 3.16 0.58
C ILE A 278 24.59 3.39 -0.93
N ASN A 279 24.87 4.61 -1.37
CA ASN A 279 24.81 5.00 -2.78
C ASN A 279 23.53 4.51 -3.47
N SER A 280 22.38 4.78 -2.86
CA SER A 280 21.08 4.27 -3.32
C SER A 280 20.05 5.37 -3.45
N VAL A 281 19.06 5.17 -4.33
CA VAL A 281 17.97 6.12 -4.59
C VAL A 281 16.65 5.48 -4.20
N ILE A 282 15.79 6.24 -3.52
CA ILE A 282 14.37 5.90 -3.30
C ILE A 282 13.55 6.87 -4.13
N SER A 283 12.78 6.36 -5.09
CA SER A 283 12.10 7.23 -6.06
C SER A 283 10.73 7.71 -5.59
N GLU A 284 9.96 6.87 -4.88
CA GLU A 284 8.58 7.20 -4.53
C GLU A 284 8.40 7.46 -3.04
N GLY A 285 8.81 6.55 -2.14
CA GLY A 285 8.50 6.78 -0.73
C GLY A 285 8.90 5.71 0.26
N TRP A 286 8.46 5.94 1.49
CA TRP A 286 8.68 5.09 2.64
C TRP A 286 7.35 4.53 3.14
N LEU A 287 7.33 3.25 3.46
CA LEU A 287 6.18 2.57 4.05
C LEU A 287 6.56 2.16 5.48
N ILE A 288 5.70 2.44 6.46
CA ILE A 288 5.96 2.08 7.85
C ILE A 288 4.74 1.38 8.42
N ASP A 289 4.93 0.12 8.78
CA ASP A 289 3.91 -0.72 9.37
C ASP A 289 4.29 -0.99 10.85
N PHE A 290 3.34 -0.78 11.74
CA PHE A 290 3.47 -1.03 13.18
C PHE A 290 2.50 -2.12 13.59
N THR A 291 3.07 -3.25 14.01
CA THR A 291 2.44 -4.30 14.82
C THR A 291 2.94 -4.19 16.25
N GLY A 292 2.17 -4.70 17.21
CA GLY A 292 2.53 -4.73 18.64
C GLY A 292 2.96 -3.38 19.26
N LEU A 293 3.37 -3.41 20.54
CA LEU A 293 3.46 -2.21 21.38
C LEU A 293 4.41 -1.17 20.78
N THR A 294 3.85 -0.03 20.39
CA THR A 294 4.57 1.03 19.68
C THR A 294 4.56 2.32 20.49
N ASN A 295 5.74 2.88 20.77
CA ASN A 295 5.91 4.21 21.36
C ASN A 295 7.00 4.98 20.60
N ILE A 296 6.63 5.55 19.45
CA ILE A 296 7.58 6.06 18.47
C ILE A 296 7.26 7.49 18.07
N THR A 297 8.29 8.28 17.81
CA THR A 297 8.17 9.59 17.16
C THR A 297 8.73 9.51 15.75
N LEU A 298 7.95 9.94 14.77
CA LEU A 298 8.39 10.17 13.39
C LEU A 298 8.63 11.66 13.22
N SER A 299 9.82 12.06 12.77
CA SER A 299 10.17 13.48 12.64
C SER A 299 10.84 13.84 11.32
N ASP A 300 10.65 15.08 10.86
CA ASP A 300 11.36 15.68 9.72
C ASP A 300 11.37 14.81 8.44
N SER A 301 10.21 14.22 8.10
CA SER A 301 10.10 13.16 7.09
C SER A 301 9.01 13.41 6.03
N VAL A 302 9.10 12.70 4.92
CA VAL A 302 8.09 12.55 3.87
C VAL A 302 7.85 11.04 3.72
N ILE A 303 6.70 10.59 4.22
CA ILE A 303 6.35 9.18 4.35
C ILE A 303 5.09 8.94 3.52
N ASP A 304 5.12 7.88 2.71
CA ASP A 304 4.03 7.56 1.81
C ASP A 304 2.86 6.94 2.59
N ARG A 305 3.15 5.96 3.44
CA ARG A 305 2.14 5.30 4.27
C ARG A 305 2.66 5.03 5.67
N VAL A 306 1.84 5.34 6.67
CA VAL A 306 1.94 4.80 8.02
C VAL A 306 0.72 3.92 8.29
N ARG A 307 0.96 2.65 8.60
CA ARG A 307 -0.06 1.69 8.99
C ARG A 307 0.18 1.24 10.42
N VAL A 308 -0.87 1.20 11.22
CA VAL A 308 -0.88 0.61 12.55
C VAL A 308 -1.91 -0.50 12.55
N TYR A 309 -1.51 -1.73 12.86
CA TYR A 309 -2.46 -2.84 12.93
C TYR A 309 -2.25 -3.79 14.10
N ASP A 310 -3.38 -4.29 14.63
CA ASP A 310 -3.47 -5.26 15.74
C ASP A 310 -2.67 -4.85 16.99
N THR A 311 -2.76 -3.57 17.41
CA THR A 311 -1.89 -3.08 18.46
C THR A 311 -2.35 -1.86 19.27
N TYR A 312 -1.66 -1.62 20.40
CA TYR A 312 -1.61 -0.34 21.08
C TYR A 312 -0.49 0.56 20.53
N VAL A 313 -0.81 1.81 20.21
CA VAL A 313 0.11 2.80 19.63
C VAL A 313 0.14 4.11 20.42
N GLU A 314 1.35 4.60 20.71
CA GLU A 314 1.65 5.99 21.04
C GLU A 314 2.58 6.52 19.94
N LEU A 315 2.02 7.29 19.00
CA LEU A 315 2.73 7.77 17.81
C LEU A 315 2.81 9.29 17.81
N GLY A 316 4.03 9.83 17.91
CA GLY A 316 4.32 11.24 17.65
C GLY A 316 4.63 11.47 16.18
N ILE A 317 4.06 12.50 15.57
CA ILE A 317 4.28 12.89 14.16
C ILE A 317 4.70 14.35 14.12
N HIS A 318 5.99 14.62 13.94
CA HIS A 318 6.59 15.95 14.08
C HIS A 318 7.20 16.45 12.75
N ASN A 319 6.65 17.50 12.12
CA ASN A 319 7.13 18.00 10.83
C ASN A 319 7.22 16.88 9.77
N VAL A 320 6.12 16.14 9.60
CA VAL A 320 6.01 15.01 8.67
C VAL A 320 4.94 15.30 7.62
N ASN A 321 5.29 15.12 6.36
CA ASN A 321 4.31 14.99 5.28
C ASN A 321 3.96 13.51 5.13
N LEU A 322 2.71 13.16 5.42
CA LEU A 322 2.18 11.82 5.34
C LEU A 322 1.21 11.72 4.15
N GLY A 323 1.45 10.75 3.27
CA GLY A 323 0.47 10.36 2.27
C GLY A 323 -0.76 9.77 2.94
N GLN A 324 -0.60 8.57 3.50
CA GLN A 324 -1.68 7.74 4.02
C GLN A 324 -1.51 7.39 5.50
N LEU A 325 -2.62 7.44 6.24
CA LEU A 325 -2.69 6.99 7.63
C LEU A 325 -3.74 5.88 7.78
N GLU A 326 -3.27 4.66 8.04
CA GLU A 326 -4.12 3.48 8.17
C GLU A 326 -4.07 2.91 9.59
N LEU A 327 -5.23 2.67 10.19
CA LEU A 327 -5.38 2.12 11.54
C LEU A 327 -6.38 0.97 11.50
N GLU A 328 -5.92 -0.25 11.75
CA GLU A 328 -6.73 -1.47 11.74
C GLU A 328 -6.61 -2.23 13.05
N ASN A 329 -7.71 -2.46 13.78
CA ASN A 329 -7.67 -3.11 15.10
C ASN A 329 -6.71 -2.43 16.10
N GLY A 330 -6.49 -1.12 15.92
CA GLY A 330 -5.53 -0.33 16.69
C GLY A 330 -6.19 0.43 17.84
N VAL A 331 -5.48 0.59 18.96
CA VAL A 331 -5.90 1.41 20.11
C VAL A 331 -4.78 2.38 20.49
N GLY A 332 -5.10 3.60 20.94
CA GLY A 332 -4.09 4.46 21.57
C GLY A 332 -4.17 5.93 21.19
N GLN A 333 -3.04 6.54 20.85
CA GLN A 333 -2.92 7.99 20.65
C GLN A 333 -1.93 8.32 19.52
N ILE A 334 -2.31 9.29 18.69
CA ILE A 334 -1.43 9.92 17.71
C ILE A 334 -1.42 11.43 17.99
N SER A 335 -0.23 11.95 18.26
CA SER A 335 0.00 13.37 18.49
C SER A 335 0.76 13.99 17.31
N PHE A 336 0.24 15.10 16.81
CA PHE A 336 0.85 15.83 15.70
C PHE A 336 1.50 17.12 16.19
N ALA A 337 2.71 17.41 15.71
CA ALA A 337 3.37 18.70 15.84
C ALA A 337 3.84 19.11 14.44
N GLU A 338 3.03 19.89 13.72
CA GLU A 338 3.29 20.28 12.33
C GLU A 338 3.21 19.08 11.35
N GLY A 339 2.20 18.22 11.49
CA GLY A 339 1.94 17.16 10.52
C GLY A 339 1.11 17.62 9.32
N GLU A 340 1.28 16.96 8.18
CA GLU A 340 0.42 17.10 7.00
C GLU A 340 -0.08 15.72 6.56
N ILE A 341 -1.37 15.62 6.23
CA ILE A 341 -1.97 14.41 5.63
C ILE A 341 -2.50 14.81 4.24
N SER A 342 -2.02 14.11 3.21
CA SER A 342 -2.28 14.49 1.82
C SER A 342 -3.17 13.53 1.04
N GLU A 343 -3.32 12.27 1.48
CA GLU A 343 -4.08 11.24 0.77
C GLU A 343 -5.08 10.50 1.69
N GLY A 344 -5.13 9.17 1.59
CA GLY A 344 -6.10 8.31 2.22
C GLY A 344 -5.93 8.19 3.73
N MET A 345 -7.06 8.16 4.45
CA MET A 345 -7.10 7.71 5.82
C MET A 345 -8.08 6.56 5.98
N ARG A 346 -7.66 5.53 6.71
CA ARG A 346 -8.41 4.30 6.90
C ARG A 346 -8.50 3.95 8.38
N PHE A 347 -9.71 3.78 8.89
CA PHE A 347 -9.97 3.44 10.29
C PHE A 347 -10.92 2.23 10.36
N VAL A 348 -10.39 1.06 10.69
CA VAL A 348 -11.16 -0.18 10.79
C VAL A 348 -10.97 -0.76 12.18
N ASN A 349 -12.04 -0.87 12.97
CA ASN A 349 -11.96 -1.35 14.36
C ASN A 349 -10.93 -0.58 15.21
N ALA A 350 -10.84 0.73 15.01
CA ALA A 350 -9.81 1.58 15.61
C ALA A 350 -10.38 2.42 16.77
N MET A 351 -9.67 2.48 17.91
CA MET A 351 -10.06 3.25 19.09
C MET A 351 -8.92 4.14 19.57
N LEU A 352 -8.88 5.40 19.11
CA LEU A 352 -7.73 6.27 19.39
C LEU A 352 -8.06 7.74 19.56
N THR A 353 -7.09 8.47 20.11
CA THR A 353 -7.10 9.93 20.19
C THR A 353 -6.16 10.51 19.13
N LEU A 354 -6.66 11.45 18.32
CA LEU A 354 -5.89 12.28 17.41
C LEU A 354 -5.83 13.71 17.95
N GLU A 355 -4.63 14.22 18.19
CA GLU A 355 -4.46 15.56 18.76
C GLU A 355 -3.27 16.31 18.17
N GLY A 356 -3.21 17.61 18.45
CA GLY A 356 -2.11 18.48 18.04
C GLY A 356 -2.34 19.19 16.71
N GLU A 357 -1.24 19.58 16.06
CA GLU A 357 -1.21 20.42 14.86
C GLU A 357 -1.06 19.56 13.61
N VAL A 358 -2.16 19.38 12.88
CA VAL A 358 -2.24 18.63 11.63
C VAL A 358 -2.97 19.39 10.55
N SER A 359 -2.34 19.52 9.38
CA SER A 359 -2.93 20.02 8.16
C SER A 359 -3.48 18.86 7.35
N VAL A 360 -4.80 18.84 7.13
CA VAL A 360 -5.44 17.85 6.26
C VAL A 360 -5.68 18.53 4.90
N LEU A 361 -4.98 18.07 3.87
CA LEU A 361 -5.02 18.71 2.55
C LEU A 361 -6.33 18.41 1.81
N PRO A 362 -6.71 19.23 0.80
CA PRO A 362 -7.92 18.99 0.01
C PRO A 362 -7.94 17.68 -0.78
N THR A 363 -6.77 17.07 -1.02
CA THR A 363 -6.61 15.76 -1.66
C THR A 363 -6.86 14.60 -0.71
N ALA A 364 -6.85 14.85 0.61
CA ALA A 364 -7.06 13.82 1.59
C ALA A 364 -8.52 13.35 1.64
N HIS A 365 -8.72 12.05 1.87
CA HIS A 365 -10.04 11.43 1.90
C HIS A 365 -10.10 10.29 2.92
N ILE A 366 -11.31 9.81 3.21
CA ILE A 366 -11.53 8.63 4.05
C ILE A 366 -11.77 7.44 3.12
N ASP A 367 -10.88 6.45 3.16
CA ASP A 367 -11.00 5.22 2.39
C ASP A 367 -11.98 4.24 3.03
N ASP A 368 -11.87 4.08 4.35
CA ASP A 368 -12.77 3.25 5.15
C ASP A 368 -12.87 3.84 6.56
N PHE A 369 -14.08 3.81 7.12
CA PHE A 369 -14.34 4.18 8.50
C PHE A 369 -15.43 3.27 9.03
N ARG A 370 -15.02 2.18 9.69
CA ARG A 370 -15.95 1.19 10.22
C ARG A 370 -15.51 0.63 11.56
N TYR A 371 -16.49 0.36 12.42
CA TYR A 371 -16.34 -0.15 13.78
C TYR A 371 -15.35 0.66 14.62
N SER A 372 -15.25 1.95 14.36
CA SER A 372 -14.18 2.80 14.89
C SER A 372 -14.72 3.90 15.79
N ASN A 373 -13.93 4.31 16.77
CA ASN A 373 -14.23 5.43 17.66
C ASN A 373 -12.96 6.28 17.83
N ILE A 374 -12.92 7.39 17.10
CA ILE A 374 -11.79 8.30 17.00
C ILE A 374 -12.12 9.59 17.73
N ILE A 375 -11.35 9.92 18.76
CA ILE A 375 -11.48 11.16 19.51
C ILE A 375 -10.54 12.19 18.89
N ARG A 376 -11.06 13.27 18.30
CA ARG A 376 -10.22 14.37 17.81
C ARG A 376 -10.25 15.57 18.75
N THR A 377 -9.07 16.13 19.02
CA THR A 377 -8.94 17.43 19.68
C THR A 377 -8.65 18.51 18.65
N TYR A 378 -9.51 19.53 18.59
CA TYR A 378 -9.33 20.70 17.72
C TYR A 378 -8.92 21.90 18.55
N THR A 379 -7.80 22.52 18.20
CA THR A 379 -7.44 23.84 18.73
C THR A 379 -8.02 24.91 17.81
N VAL A 380 -8.73 25.89 18.36
CA VAL A 380 -9.26 27.05 17.63
C VAL A 380 -8.41 28.26 18.00
N VAL A 381 -7.85 28.93 16.99
CA VAL A 381 -7.02 30.13 17.15
C VAL A 381 -7.78 31.32 16.61
N VAL A 382 -8.23 32.20 17.52
CA VAL A 382 -9.02 33.38 17.19
C VAL A 382 -8.13 34.62 17.19
N ARG A 383 -8.01 35.26 16.03
CA ARG A 383 -7.27 36.50 15.84
C ARG A 383 -8.20 37.61 15.38
N THR A 384 -7.93 38.84 15.78
CA THR A 384 -8.52 40.03 15.14
C THR A 384 -7.88 40.26 13.76
N GLU A 385 -8.50 41.11 12.95
CA GLU A 385 -8.03 41.41 11.59
C GLU A 385 -6.57 41.91 11.55
N ASP A 386 -6.10 42.60 12.59
CA ASP A 386 -4.71 43.07 12.75
C ASP A 386 -3.71 41.98 13.20
N GLY A 387 -4.17 40.74 13.41
CA GLY A 387 -3.37 39.62 13.88
C GLY A 387 -3.26 39.48 15.40
N SER A 388 -3.84 40.39 16.19
CA SER A 388 -3.81 40.30 17.66
C SER A 388 -4.67 39.14 18.20
N PRO A 389 -4.32 38.53 19.35
CA PRO A 389 -5.18 37.55 20.03
C PRO A 389 -6.57 38.13 20.40
N ALA A 390 -7.65 37.43 20.04
CA ALA A 390 -9.01 37.79 20.45
C ALA A 390 -9.36 37.21 21.83
N MET A 391 -8.63 37.64 22.86
CA MET A 391 -8.81 37.16 24.24
C MET A 391 -10.26 37.29 24.74
N GLY A 392 -10.82 36.20 25.25
CA GLY A 392 -12.18 36.13 25.77
C GLY A 392 -13.29 35.96 24.72
N ALA A 393 -12.93 35.80 23.43
CA ALA A 393 -13.88 35.42 22.37
C ALA A 393 -14.68 34.18 22.78
N LEU A 394 -16.00 34.22 22.58
CA LEU A 394 -16.87 33.08 22.81
C LEU A 394 -16.79 32.18 21.56
N VAL A 395 -16.46 30.91 21.77
CA VAL A 395 -16.38 29.90 20.72
C VAL A 395 -17.39 28.81 21.05
N GLU A 396 -18.26 28.53 20.10
CA GLU A 396 -19.37 27.58 20.24
C GLU A 396 -19.31 26.56 19.10
N LEU A 397 -19.60 25.30 19.42
CA LEU A 397 -19.73 24.20 18.48
C LEU A 397 -21.11 23.56 18.65
N GLU A 398 -21.82 23.41 17.54
CA GLU A 398 -23.12 22.75 17.49
C GLU A 398 -23.07 21.56 16.51
N SER A 399 -23.47 20.38 16.99
CA SER A 399 -23.61 19.19 16.12
C SER A 399 -24.96 19.18 15.42
N PRO A 400 -25.11 18.45 14.30
CA PRO A 400 -26.41 18.24 13.66
C PRO A 400 -27.46 17.61 14.58
N GLY A 401 -27.02 16.82 15.56
CA GLY A 401 -27.87 16.23 16.60
C GLY A 401 -28.23 17.16 17.77
N GLY A 402 -27.88 18.45 17.70
CA GLY A 402 -28.18 19.45 18.73
C GLY A 402 -27.25 19.41 19.95
N ARG A 403 -26.11 18.71 19.87
CA ARG A 403 -25.10 18.76 20.93
C ARG A 403 -24.38 20.10 20.85
N HIS A 404 -24.36 20.84 21.95
CA HIS A 404 -23.74 22.16 22.04
C HIS A 404 -22.53 22.13 22.99
N LEU A 405 -21.40 22.67 22.55
CA LEU A 405 -20.19 22.89 23.35
C LEU A 405 -19.81 24.37 23.27
N SER A 406 -19.35 24.94 24.38
CA SER A 406 -18.96 26.36 24.42
C SER A 406 -17.71 26.56 25.27
N ALA A 407 -16.79 27.40 24.82
CA ALA A 407 -15.59 27.79 25.56
C ALA A 407 -15.25 29.26 25.29
N ARG A 408 -14.34 29.83 26.10
CA ARG A 408 -13.76 31.16 25.84
C ARG A 408 -12.30 31.02 25.45
N ALA A 409 -11.89 31.82 24.47
CA ALA A 409 -10.50 31.96 24.09
C ALA A 409 -9.69 32.56 25.26
N ASP A 410 -8.51 32.01 25.51
CA ASP A 410 -7.57 32.47 26.53
C ASP A 410 -6.82 33.75 26.10
N ASP A 411 -5.80 34.14 26.86
CA ASP A 411 -4.96 35.33 26.61
C ASP A 411 -4.19 35.23 25.28
N ASN A 412 -3.94 34.03 24.78
CA ASN A 412 -3.33 33.77 23.48
C ASN A 412 -4.37 33.70 22.36
N GLY A 413 -5.65 33.92 22.65
CA GLY A 413 -6.73 33.80 21.68
C GLY A 413 -7.02 32.35 21.31
N THR A 414 -6.68 31.39 22.17
CA THR A 414 -6.83 29.96 21.89
C THR A 414 -7.86 29.28 22.79
N THR A 415 -8.52 28.26 22.24
CA THR A 415 -9.37 27.33 23.00
C THR A 415 -9.39 25.98 22.29
N SER A 416 -9.86 24.91 22.95
CA SER A 416 -9.87 23.58 22.36
C SER A 416 -11.15 22.82 22.65
N PHE A 417 -11.52 21.93 21.72
CA PHE A 417 -12.67 21.05 21.84
C PHE A 417 -12.30 19.61 21.50
N THR A 418 -12.94 18.67 22.18
CA THR A 418 -12.76 17.23 21.93
C THR A 418 -14.07 16.65 21.39
N ILE A 419 -14.01 16.05 20.20
CA ILE A 419 -15.16 15.48 19.50
C ILE A 419 -14.92 13.98 19.25
N PRO A 420 -15.78 13.08 19.74
CA PRO A 420 -15.76 11.68 19.37
C PRO A 420 -16.44 11.47 18.01
N PHE A 421 -15.77 10.78 17.11
CA PHE A 421 -16.27 10.35 15.82
C PHE A 421 -16.36 8.83 15.76
N ASN A 422 -17.45 8.32 15.23
CA ASN A 422 -17.72 6.90 15.02
C ASN A 422 -18.41 6.69 13.66
N ASP A 423 -18.75 5.43 13.35
CA ASP A 423 -19.45 5.01 12.14
C ASP A 423 -20.66 5.87 11.77
N SER A 424 -21.40 6.37 12.76
CA SER A 424 -22.64 7.12 12.54
C SER A 424 -22.45 8.61 12.30
N ASN A 425 -21.29 9.19 12.65
CA ASN A 425 -21.11 10.64 12.62
C ASN A 425 -19.77 11.15 12.04
N TYR A 426 -18.86 10.30 11.58
CA TYR A 426 -17.57 10.75 11.02
C TYR A 426 -17.73 11.67 9.79
N SER A 427 -18.83 11.52 9.05
CA SER A 427 -19.19 12.36 7.90
C SER A 427 -20.00 13.61 8.25
N GLU A 428 -20.42 13.76 9.52
CA GLU A 428 -21.17 14.94 9.97
C GLU A 428 -20.29 16.19 10.01
N ARG A 429 -20.94 17.34 9.79
CA ARG A 429 -20.33 18.66 9.93
C ARG A 429 -20.92 19.37 11.14
N TRP A 430 -20.04 19.90 11.97
CA TRP A 430 -20.35 20.72 13.12
C TRP A 430 -20.24 22.19 12.74
N THR A 431 -21.14 23.03 13.26
CA THR A 431 -21.09 24.46 13.04
C THR A 431 -20.26 25.11 14.15
N LEU A 432 -19.12 25.70 13.78
CA LEU A 432 -18.27 26.52 14.64
C LEU A 432 -18.72 27.98 14.54
N THR A 433 -19.15 28.55 15.66
CA THR A 433 -19.51 29.96 15.78
C THR A 433 -18.53 30.66 16.73
N VAL A 434 -17.90 31.73 16.27
CA VAL A 434 -17.01 32.56 17.08
C VAL A 434 -17.59 33.96 17.19
N ALA A 435 -17.86 34.40 18.42
CA ALA A 435 -18.38 35.72 18.71
C ALA A 435 -17.38 36.57 19.53
N PHE A 436 -17.04 37.74 19.01
CA PHE A 436 -16.13 38.68 19.68
C PHE A 436 -16.50 40.12 19.33
N ARG A 437 -16.68 40.97 20.37
CA ARG A 437 -17.01 42.41 20.23
C ARG A 437 -18.19 42.70 19.28
N GLY A 438 -19.23 41.87 19.31
CA GLY A 438 -20.43 42.02 18.49
C GLY A 438 -20.28 41.56 17.03
N GLN A 439 -19.11 41.01 16.66
CA GLN A 439 -18.90 40.32 15.39
C GLN A 439 -19.06 38.82 15.59
N THR A 440 -19.54 38.14 14.54
CA THR A 440 -19.70 36.68 14.54
C THR A 440 -19.13 36.11 13.25
N VAL A 441 -18.32 35.08 13.38
CA VAL A 441 -17.82 34.26 12.26
C VAL A 441 -18.38 32.86 12.43
N VAL A 442 -18.88 32.28 11.34
CA VAL A 442 -19.45 30.94 11.31
C VAL A 442 -18.74 30.13 10.22
N GLN A 443 -18.30 28.93 10.56
CA GLN A 443 -17.74 27.99 9.58
C GLN A 443 -18.01 26.54 10.00
N ASP A 444 -17.99 25.64 9.03
CA ASP A 444 -18.18 24.21 9.30
C ASP A 444 -16.85 23.52 9.59
N ILE A 445 -16.88 22.61 10.55
CA ILE A 445 -15.76 21.73 10.88
C ILE A 445 -16.25 20.28 10.85
N GLY A 446 -15.39 19.34 10.49
CA GLY A 446 -15.72 17.91 10.51
C GLY A 446 -14.48 17.08 10.77
N PHE A 447 -14.60 15.75 10.68
CA PHE A 447 -13.47 14.85 10.93
C PHE A 447 -12.22 15.20 10.12
N MET A 448 -12.39 15.65 8.87
CA MET A 448 -11.32 16.01 7.94
C MET A 448 -10.81 17.46 8.09
N SER A 449 -11.22 18.21 9.11
CA SER A 449 -10.73 19.57 9.32
C SER A 449 -9.31 19.58 9.88
N SER A 450 -8.47 20.50 9.40
CA SER A 450 -7.16 20.78 9.99
C SER A 450 -7.28 21.30 11.42
N SER A 451 -6.21 21.16 12.19
CA SER A 451 -6.03 21.75 13.52
C SER A 451 -4.61 22.34 13.57
N PRO A 452 -4.40 23.57 14.05
CA PRO A 452 -5.39 24.48 14.57
C PRO A 452 -6.35 25.01 13.49
N ILE A 453 -7.52 25.45 13.94
CA ILE A 453 -8.56 26.08 13.12
C ILE A 453 -8.39 27.60 13.26
N PRO A 454 -7.85 28.28 12.24
CA PRO A 454 -7.71 29.73 12.28
C PRO A 454 -9.06 30.40 12.08
N VAL A 455 -9.39 31.37 12.92
CA VAL A 455 -10.57 32.23 12.78
C VAL A 455 -10.15 33.69 12.88
N GLN A 456 -10.39 34.45 11.81
CA GLN A 456 -10.11 35.88 11.77
C GLN A 456 -11.39 36.68 11.98
N ILE A 457 -11.45 37.49 13.04
CA ILE A 457 -12.58 38.36 13.34
C ILE A 457 -12.36 39.69 12.59
N PRO A 458 -13.27 40.09 11.68
CA PRO A 458 -13.18 41.37 11.00
C PRO A 458 -13.26 42.50 12.02
N ASN A 459 -12.53 43.60 11.80
CA ASN A 459 -12.78 44.77 12.62
C ASN A 459 -14.24 45.19 12.44
N ALA A 460 -14.92 45.51 13.54
CA ALA A 460 -16.20 46.18 13.45
C ALA A 460 -15.95 47.43 12.62
N TYR A 461 -16.40 47.45 11.36
CA TYR A 461 -16.30 48.62 10.52
C TYR A 461 -16.82 49.76 11.39
N ASN A 462 -15.95 50.74 11.64
CA ASN A 462 -16.39 52.00 12.21
C ASN A 462 -17.38 52.55 11.18
N THR A 463 -18.65 52.20 11.34
CA THR A 463 -19.77 52.93 10.78
C THR A 463 -19.83 54.24 11.55
N THR A 464 -18.75 55.01 11.51
CA THR A 464 -18.81 56.46 11.63
C THR A 464 -19.67 56.92 10.49
N ARG A 465 -20.97 56.96 10.77
CA ARG A 465 -21.89 58.04 10.43
C ARG A 465 -21.17 59.15 9.66
N ASN A 466 -21.06 59.00 8.33
CA ASN A 466 -21.00 60.15 7.44
C ASN A 466 -22.42 60.74 7.41
N GLY A 467 -22.83 61.29 8.54
CA GLY A 467 -24.00 62.13 8.67
C GLY A 467 -23.54 63.57 8.58
N SER A 468 -23.69 64.12 7.38
CA SER A 468 -23.95 65.53 7.04
C SER A 468 -23.08 66.62 7.68
#